data_AF-A0AAD0WZ91-F1
#
_entry.id   AF-A0AAD0WZ91-F1
#
_cell.length_a   1.000
_cell.length_b   1.000
_cell.length_c   1.000
_cell.angle_alpha   90.00
_cell.angle_beta   90.00
_cell.angle_gamma   90.00
#
_symmetry.space_group_name_H-M   'P 1'
#
loop_
_entity.id
_entity.type
_entity.pdbx_description
1 polymer ?
#
loop_
_entity_poly.entity_id
_entity_poly.type
_entity_poly.pdbx_seq_one_letter_code
_entity_poly.pdbx_strand_id
1 'polypeptide(L)'
;MKRLLIAMMIMVAGFQANAGIYVEPYLAYNFAGDFEGTDTDGINIGGRLGYSLPMLVSFGLDYNMGTYDANGDDADVSNMGLFVAVDLPILARAYASYYLNSELESGAFEYEGSGMALGVGLTMLPFVSINFEYRKINYDDLNGSTVDLDSDEILLGVSVPLDL
;
A
#
# COMPACT_ATOMS: atom_id res chain seq x y z
N MET A 1 -11.27 32.91 -2.27
CA MET A 1 -10.63 32.25 -1.12
C MET A 1 -11.60 32.02 0.05
N LYS A 2 -12.17 33.06 0.69
CA LYS A 2 -13.08 32.87 1.85
C LYS A 2 -14.32 31.99 1.59
N ARG A 3 -14.93 32.09 0.40
CA ARG A 3 -16.08 31.24 0.01
C ARG A 3 -15.70 29.78 -0.24
N LEU A 4 -14.46 29.52 -0.66
CA LEU A 4 -13.92 28.17 -0.85
C LEU A 4 -13.68 27.48 0.50
N LEU A 5 -13.12 28.23 1.47
CA LEU A 5 -12.93 27.79 2.85
C LEU A 5 -14.25 27.45 3.54
N ILE A 6 -15.29 28.26 3.33
CA ILE A 6 -16.63 28.00 3.90
C ILE A 6 -17.25 26.74 3.28
N ALA A 7 -17.11 26.53 1.97
CA ALA A 7 -17.58 25.31 1.30
C ALA A 7 -16.82 24.06 1.81
N MET A 8 -15.50 24.15 2.01
CA MET A 8 -14.71 23.08 2.63
C MET A 8 -15.14 22.80 4.07
N MET A 9 -15.38 23.82 4.90
CA MET A 9 -15.84 23.65 6.29
C MET A 9 -17.22 23.00 6.39
N ILE A 10 -18.15 23.35 5.48
CA ILE A 10 -19.49 22.75 5.44
C ILE A 10 -19.44 21.29 4.98
N MET A 11 -18.54 20.95 4.05
CA MET A 11 -18.30 19.54 3.67
C MET A 11 -17.71 18.74 4.84
N VAL A 12 -16.80 19.31 5.63
CA VAL A 12 -16.19 18.63 6.80
C VAL A 12 -17.21 18.40 7.93
N ALA A 13 -18.17 19.31 8.14
CA ALA A 13 -19.13 19.22 9.24
C ALA A 13 -20.20 18.11 9.07
N GLY A 14 -20.33 17.51 7.88
CA GLY A 14 -21.31 16.44 7.59
C GLY A 14 -20.81 15.02 7.84
N PHE A 15 -19.51 14.83 8.06
CA PHE A 15 -18.92 13.52 8.32
C PHE A 15 -18.85 13.29 9.83
N GLN A 16 -19.72 12.44 10.36
CA GLN A 16 -19.49 11.86 11.69
C GLN A 16 -18.34 10.85 11.59
N ALA A 17 -17.11 11.36 11.48
CA ALA A 17 -15.90 10.56 11.54
C ALA A 17 -15.69 10.17 13.01
N ASN A 18 -16.21 9.01 13.40
CA ASN A 18 -15.88 8.41 14.68
C ASN A 18 -14.45 7.87 14.59
N ALA A 19 -13.63 8.19 15.59
CA ALA A 19 -12.35 7.54 15.72
C ALA A 19 -12.58 6.05 15.98
N GLY A 20 -11.87 5.18 15.28
CA GLY A 20 -12.16 3.76 15.28
C GLY A 20 -11.00 2.93 14.77
N ILE A 21 -10.94 1.69 15.21
CA ILE A 21 -10.01 0.70 14.66
C ILE A 21 -10.70 0.07 13.45
N TYR A 22 -9.95 -0.14 12.38
CA TYR A 22 -10.43 -0.90 11.22
C TYR A 22 -9.37 -1.90 10.77
N VAL A 23 -9.84 -2.93 10.08
CA VAL A 23 -9.00 -3.84 9.31
C VAL A 23 -9.35 -3.73 7.84
N GLU A 24 -8.36 -3.72 6.97
CA GLU A 24 -8.55 -3.61 5.52
C GLU A 24 -7.75 -4.70 4.82
N PRO A 25 -8.32 -5.90 4.61
CA PRO A 25 -7.75 -6.86 3.68
C PRO A 25 -7.75 -6.32 2.25
N TYR A 26 -6.71 -6.65 1.51
CA TYR A 26 -6.58 -6.31 0.10
C TYR A 26 -5.94 -7.42 -0.72
N LEU A 27 -6.27 -7.41 -2.01
CA LEU A 27 -5.70 -8.24 -3.06
C LEU A 27 -5.27 -7.31 -4.18
N ALA A 28 -4.03 -7.42 -4.63
CA ALA A 28 -3.46 -6.61 -5.70
C ALA A 28 -2.74 -7.49 -6.72
N TYR A 29 -2.61 -6.97 -7.94
CA TYR A 29 -1.80 -7.54 -8.99
C TYR A 29 -0.76 -6.50 -9.42
N ASN A 30 0.52 -6.86 -9.28
CA ASN A 30 1.62 -6.11 -9.87
C ASN A 30 1.63 -6.41 -11.37
N PHE A 31 1.34 -5.40 -12.18
CA PHE A 31 1.27 -5.55 -13.65
C PHE A 31 2.42 -4.86 -14.37
N ALA A 32 3.26 -4.14 -13.63
CA ALA A 32 4.44 -3.46 -14.13
C ALA A 32 5.44 -3.31 -12.98
N GLY A 33 6.14 -4.39 -12.69
CA GLY A 33 7.27 -4.41 -11.79
C GLY A 33 8.60 -4.45 -12.55
N ASP A 34 9.63 -3.88 -11.96
CA ASP A 34 11.01 -3.95 -12.40
C ASP A 34 11.88 -4.24 -11.17
N PHE A 35 12.65 -5.32 -11.22
CA PHE A 35 13.67 -5.66 -10.23
C PHE A 35 15.02 -5.70 -10.92
N GLU A 36 15.85 -4.69 -10.70
CA GLU A 36 17.17 -4.54 -11.35
C GLU A 36 17.12 -4.74 -12.88
N GLY A 37 16.12 -4.15 -13.55
CA GLY A 37 15.95 -4.26 -15.00
C GLY A 37 15.29 -5.56 -15.48
N THR A 38 14.81 -6.41 -14.58
CA THR A 38 13.99 -7.58 -14.88
C THR A 38 12.53 -7.27 -14.64
N ASP A 39 11.70 -7.41 -15.69
CA ASP A 39 10.26 -7.27 -15.56
C ASP A 39 9.71 -8.31 -14.56
N THR A 40 8.85 -7.87 -13.66
CA THR A 40 8.15 -8.72 -12.70
C THR A 40 6.64 -8.46 -12.70
N ASP A 41 5.87 -9.53 -12.60
CA ASP A 41 4.41 -9.44 -12.45
C ASP A 41 3.89 -10.53 -11.51
N GLY A 42 2.76 -10.30 -10.87
CA GLY A 42 2.20 -11.32 -9.98
C GLY A 42 1.20 -10.80 -8.96
N ILE A 43 0.77 -11.70 -8.09
CA ILE A 43 -0.32 -11.45 -7.15
C ILE A 43 0.24 -11.12 -5.77
N ASN A 44 -0.34 -10.13 -5.12
CA ASN A 44 -0.03 -9.70 -3.78
C ASN A 44 -1.31 -9.70 -2.93
N ILE A 45 -1.24 -10.25 -1.72
CA ILE A 45 -2.29 -10.18 -0.72
C ILE A 45 -1.77 -9.46 0.52
N GLY A 46 -2.62 -8.67 1.16
CA GLY A 46 -2.20 -7.98 2.36
C GLY A 46 -3.36 -7.52 3.21
N GLY A 47 -3.00 -6.85 4.30
CA GLY A 47 -3.92 -6.34 5.28
C GLY A 47 -3.37 -5.09 5.95
N ARG A 48 -4.25 -4.11 6.16
CA ARG A 48 -3.95 -2.95 6.99
C ARG A 48 -4.71 -3.01 8.30
N LEU A 49 -4.04 -2.70 9.40
CA LEU A 49 -4.67 -2.46 10.69
C LEU A 49 -4.55 -0.97 10.99
N GLY A 50 -5.66 -0.25 10.91
CA GLY A 50 -5.68 1.21 10.97
C GLY A 50 -6.44 1.75 12.18
N TYR A 51 -6.05 2.95 12.58
CA TYR A 51 -6.82 3.81 13.47
C TYR A 51 -7.23 5.08 12.73
N SER A 52 -8.54 5.27 12.57
CA SER A 52 -9.13 6.45 11.95
C SER A 52 -9.26 7.57 12.97
N LEU A 53 -8.89 8.79 12.59
CA LEU A 53 -9.02 10.00 13.39
C LEU A 53 -10.18 10.87 12.89
N PRO A 54 -10.74 11.74 13.77
CA PRO A 54 -11.78 12.70 13.39
C PRO A 54 -11.19 13.85 12.56
N MET A 55 -10.72 13.58 11.35
CA MET A 55 -10.26 14.55 10.36
C MET A 55 -10.02 13.90 8.97
N LEU A 56 -10.64 12.75 8.74
CA LEU A 56 -10.43 11.92 7.54
C LEU A 56 -8.98 11.41 7.41
N VAL A 57 -8.21 11.39 8.50
CA VAL A 57 -6.84 10.86 8.52
C VAL A 57 -6.86 9.51 9.22
N SER A 58 -6.15 8.53 8.69
CA SER A 58 -5.87 7.29 9.41
C SER A 58 -4.39 6.94 9.35
N PHE A 59 -3.96 6.12 10.28
CA PHE A 59 -2.60 5.59 10.31
C PHE A 59 -2.61 4.19 10.91
N GLY A 60 -1.56 3.41 10.68
CA GLY A 60 -1.48 2.08 11.25
C GLY A 60 -0.38 1.23 10.65
N LEU A 61 -0.61 -0.08 10.68
CA LEU A 61 0.32 -1.09 10.16
C LEU A 61 -0.18 -1.62 8.81
N ASP A 62 0.75 -1.87 7.91
CA ASP A 62 0.53 -2.48 6.60
C ASP A 62 1.41 -3.72 6.48
N TYR A 63 0.83 -4.85 6.13
CA TYR A 63 1.55 -6.08 5.86
C TYR A 63 1.05 -6.70 4.55
N ASN A 64 1.97 -7.09 3.67
CA ASN A 64 1.65 -7.87 2.49
C ASN A 64 2.66 -8.95 2.19
N MET A 65 2.20 -9.93 1.43
CA MET A 65 2.97 -11.00 0.85
C MET A 65 2.50 -11.25 -0.58
N GLY A 66 3.36 -11.78 -1.43
CA GLY A 66 3.01 -12.11 -2.81
C GLY A 66 4.00 -13.05 -3.44
N THR A 67 3.66 -13.51 -4.65
CA THR A 67 4.57 -14.27 -5.50
C THR A 67 4.59 -13.59 -6.85
N TYR A 68 5.78 -13.24 -7.32
CA TYR A 68 6.03 -12.60 -8.61
C TYR A 68 6.77 -13.56 -9.53
N ASP A 69 6.42 -13.54 -10.81
CA ASP A 69 7.20 -14.15 -11.88
C ASP A 69 8.27 -13.15 -12.31
N ALA A 70 9.54 -13.58 -12.26
CA ALA A 70 10.68 -12.84 -12.75
C ALA A 70 11.35 -13.66 -13.86
N ASN A 71 10.95 -13.42 -15.12
CA ASN A 71 11.44 -14.17 -16.29
C ASN A 71 11.22 -15.70 -16.22
N GLY A 72 10.12 -16.14 -15.60
CA GLY A 72 9.74 -17.55 -15.47
C GLY A 72 10.25 -18.25 -14.22
N ASP A 73 10.94 -17.53 -13.33
CA ASP A 73 11.27 -17.97 -11.98
C ASP A 73 10.34 -17.30 -10.96
N ASP A 74 9.85 -18.07 -9.99
CA ASP A 74 9.02 -17.55 -8.90
C ASP A 74 9.89 -16.83 -7.86
N ALA A 75 9.46 -15.64 -7.46
CA ALA A 75 10.04 -14.84 -6.37
C ALA A 75 8.95 -14.52 -5.33
N ASP A 76 9.16 -14.95 -4.09
CA ASP A 76 8.25 -14.65 -2.99
C ASP A 76 8.63 -13.31 -2.35
N VAL A 77 7.65 -12.45 -2.13
CA VAL A 77 7.83 -11.12 -1.55
C VAL A 77 7.03 -10.96 -0.27
N SER A 78 7.61 -10.22 0.67
CA SER A 78 7.09 -10.00 2.02
C SER A 78 7.40 -8.57 2.44
N ASN A 79 6.42 -7.82 2.94
CA ASN A 79 6.60 -6.42 3.32
C ASN A 79 5.82 -6.09 4.59
N MET A 80 6.49 -5.44 5.54
CA MET A 80 5.87 -4.93 6.76
C MET A 80 6.21 -3.45 6.98
N GLY A 81 5.19 -2.64 7.25
CA GLY A 81 5.35 -1.20 7.33
C GLY A 81 4.31 -0.47 8.15
N LEU A 82 4.49 0.84 8.17
CA LEU A 82 3.53 1.80 8.70
C LEU A 82 2.84 2.49 7.54
N PHE A 83 1.56 2.79 7.67
CA PHE A 83 0.86 3.59 6.67
C PHE A 83 0.19 4.81 7.29
N VAL A 84 -0.04 5.80 6.45
CA VAL A 84 -0.89 6.96 6.70
C VAL A 84 -1.82 7.15 5.52
N ALA A 85 -3.07 7.54 5.77
CA ALA A 85 -4.04 7.77 4.73
C ALA A 85 -4.91 8.99 5.01
N VAL A 86 -5.41 9.59 3.93
CA VAL A 86 -6.38 10.68 3.96
C VAL A 86 -7.56 10.30 3.08
N ASP A 87 -8.74 10.21 3.70
CA ASP A 87 -10.01 10.04 3.03
C ASP A 87 -10.50 11.39 2.50
N LEU A 88 -10.84 11.44 1.21
CA LEU A 88 -11.37 12.62 0.56
C LEU A 88 -12.90 12.51 0.50
N PRO A 89 -13.64 13.64 0.56
CA PRO A 89 -15.11 13.66 0.50
C PRO A 89 -15.73 13.09 -0.80
N ILE A 90 -14.91 12.70 -1.78
CA ILE A 90 -15.30 12.20 -3.10
C ILE A 90 -15.15 10.68 -3.23
N LEU A 91 -15.19 9.95 -2.10
CA LEU A 91 -14.95 8.49 -2.03
C LEU A 91 -13.56 8.07 -2.50
N ALA A 92 -12.63 9.03 -2.57
CA ALA A 92 -11.24 8.77 -2.90
C ALA A 92 -10.42 8.73 -1.62
N ARG A 93 -9.43 7.86 -1.56
CA ARG A 93 -8.45 7.78 -0.48
C ARG A 93 -7.07 7.99 -1.10
N ALA A 94 -6.23 8.79 -0.46
CA ALA A 94 -4.80 8.81 -0.75
C ALA A 94 -4.06 8.22 0.44
N TYR A 95 -3.07 7.36 0.20
CA TYR A 95 -2.31 6.74 1.26
C TYR A 95 -0.84 6.62 0.90
N ALA A 96 -0.01 6.52 1.93
CA ALA A 96 1.41 6.26 1.80
C ALA A 96 1.82 5.23 2.86
N SER A 97 2.65 4.27 2.45
CA SER A 97 3.24 3.27 3.34
C SER A 97 4.75 3.42 3.35
N TYR A 98 5.37 3.20 4.50
CA TYR A 98 6.81 3.06 4.66
C TYR A 98 7.08 1.65 5.19
N TYR A 99 7.72 0.82 4.37
CA TYR A 99 8.07 -0.55 4.71
C TYR A 99 9.41 -0.53 5.46
N LEU A 100 9.34 -0.99 6.71
CA LEU A 100 10.47 -1.07 7.63
C LEU A 100 11.32 -2.31 7.36
N ASN A 101 10.68 -3.36 6.83
CA ASN A 101 11.29 -4.61 6.42
C ASN A 101 10.56 -5.06 5.16
N SER A 102 11.36 -5.38 4.16
CA SER A 102 10.97 -5.91 2.86
C SER A 102 11.89 -7.08 2.55
N GLU A 103 11.31 -8.21 2.23
CA GLU A 103 12.01 -9.45 1.93
C GLU A 103 11.61 -9.90 0.52
N LEU A 104 12.59 -10.36 -0.26
CA LEU A 104 12.39 -11.01 -1.54
C LEU A 104 13.22 -12.30 -1.55
N GLU A 105 12.56 -13.43 -1.74
CA GLU A 105 13.17 -14.74 -1.83
C GLU A 105 13.06 -15.26 -3.27
N SER A 106 14.18 -15.53 -3.93
CA SER A 106 14.22 -16.18 -5.24
C SER A 106 15.22 -17.33 -5.23
N GLY A 107 14.70 -18.55 -5.16
CA GLY A 107 15.49 -19.78 -5.06
C GLY A 107 16.34 -19.86 -3.78
N ALA A 108 17.63 -19.56 -3.88
CA ALA A 108 18.58 -19.57 -2.75
C ALA A 108 19.09 -18.18 -2.36
N PHE A 109 18.50 -17.14 -2.96
CA PHE A 109 18.82 -15.75 -2.72
C PHE A 109 17.71 -15.13 -1.89
N GLU A 110 18.08 -14.60 -0.74
CA GLU A 110 17.24 -13.83 0.17
C GLU A 110 17.75 -12.39 0.17
N TYR A 111 16.89 -11.47 -0.24
CA TYR A 111 17.15 -10.04 -0.26
C TYR A 111 16.35 -9.38 0.85
N GLU A 112 16.99 -8.54 1.66
CA GLU A 112 16.33 -7.73 2.68
C GLU A 112 16.49 -6.24 2.36
N GLY A 113 15.51 -5.44 2.79
CA GLY A 113 15.50 -4.02 2.50
C GLY A 113 14.37 -3.23 3.14
N SER A 114 14.14 -2.03 2.60
CA SER A 114 13.10 -1.12 3.03
C SER A 114 12.60 -0.28 1.87
N GLY A 115 11.42 0.32 2.01
CA GLY A 115 10.80 1.01 0.88
C GLY A 115 9.63 1.90 1.24
N MET A 116 9.01 2.45 0.21
CA MET A 116 7.80 3.23 0.34
C MET A 116 6.80 2.87 -0.74
N ALA A 117 5.52 3.07 -0.43
CA ALA A 117 4.44 3.02 -1.40
C ALA A 117 3.59 4.28 -1.33
N LEU A 118 3.04 4.67 -2.46
CA LEU A 118 2.06 5.74 -2.62
C LEU A 118 0.86 5.16 -3.36
N GLY A 119 -0.33 5.34 -2.82
CA GLY A 119 -1.53 4.79 -3.42
C GLY A 119 -2.72 5.73 -3.40
N VAL A 120 -3.63 5.48 -4.34
CA VAL A 120 -4.93 6.12 -4.43
C VAL A 120 -6.01 5.05 -4.54
N GLY A 121 -7.04 5.16 -3.70
CA GLY A 121 -8.19 4.28 -3.68
C GLY A 121 -9.45 5.02 -4.12
N LEU A 122 -10.37 4.34 -4.79
CA LEU A 122 -11.70 4.83 -5.10
C LEU A 122 -12.75 3.81 -4.66
N THR A 123 -13.62 4.20 -3.72
CA THR A 123 -14.72 3.37 -3.24
C THR A 123 -15.90 3.50 -4.21
N MET A 124 -16.16 2.43 -4.97
CA MET A 124 -17.17 2.41 -6.04
C MET A 124 -18.45 1.64 -5.66
N LEU A 125 -18.29 0.59 -4.84
CA LEU A 125 -19.39 -0.20 -4.29
C LEU A 125 -19.45 -0.02 -2.77
N PRO A 126 -20.60 -0.25 -2.11
CA PRO A 126 -20.62 -0.31 -0.66
C PRO A 126 -19.56 -1.31 -0.18
N PHE A 127 -18.56 -0.79 0.53
CA PHE A 127 -17.43 -1.51 1.16
C PHE A 127 -16.33 -2.05 0.23
N VAL A 128 -16.31 -1.75 -1.08
CA VAL A 128 -15.20 -2.18 -1.97
C VAL A 128 -14.52 -0.97 -2.61
N SER A 129 -13.21 -0.89 -2.40
CA SER A 129 -12.33 0.10 -2.99
C SER A 129 -11.46 -0.52 -4.08
N ILE A 130 -11.26 0.20 -5.17
CA ILE A 130 -10.25 -0.11 -6.19
C ILE A 130 -9.04 0.77 -5.90
N ASN A 131 -7.86 0.16 -5.79
CA ASN A 131 -6.63 0.83 -5.41
C ASN A 131 -5.62 0.78 -6.55
N PHE A 132 -4.94 1.89 -6.77
CA PHE A 132 -3.77 1.99 -7.61
C PHE A 132 -2.59 2.39 -6.73
N GLU A 133 -1.52 1.62 -6.74
CA GLU A 133 -0.35 1.81 -5.87
C GLU A 133 0.92 1.80 -6.71
N TYR A 134 1.82 2.73 -6.40
CA TYR A 134 3.21 2.70 -6.85
C TYR A 134 4.08 2.42 -5.63
N ARG A 135 5.00 1.46 -5.76
CA ARG A 135 5.89 1.03 -4.69
C ARG A 135 7.33 1.08 -5.18
N LYS A 136 8.22 1.55 -4.33
CA LYS A 136 9.67 1.51 -4.54
C LYS A 136 10.33 0.92 -3.30
N ILE A 137 11.08 -0.16 -3.49
CA ILE A 137 11.84 -0.85 -2.44
C ILE A 137 13.32 -0.82 -2.84
N ASN A 138 14.18 -0.54 -1.87
CA ASN A 138 15.62 -0.68 -2.01
C ASN A 138 16.07 -1.86 -1.13
N TYR A 139 16.73 -2.83 -1.74
CA TYR A 139 17.31 -3.99 -1.08
C TYR A 139 18.80 -3.73 -0.89
N ASP A 140 19.24 -3.73 0.38
CA ASP A 140 20.61 -3.40 0.78
C ASP A 140 21.38 -4.59 1.35
N ASP A 141 20.71 -5.74 1.52
CA ASP A 141 21.32 -7.00 1.94
C ASP A 141 20.91 -8.16 1.00
N LEU A 142 21.88 -9.00 0.67
CA LEU A 142 21.72 -10.27 -0.04
C LEU A 142 22.47 -11.37 0.72
N ASN A 143 21.74 -12.30 1.34
CA ASN A 143 22.31 -13.40 2.13
C ASN A 143 23.38 -12.93 3.15
N GLY A 144 23.18 -11.76 3.79
CA GLY A 144 24.10 -11.13 4.74
C GLY A 144 25.23 -10.31 4.11
N SER A 145 25.18 -10.08 2.79
CA SER A 145 26.16 -9.27 2.05
C SER A 145 25.54 -7.97 1.57
N THR A 146 26.24 -6.85 1.77
CA THR A 146 25.75 -5.54 1.31
C THR A 146 25.63 -5.47 -0.20
N VAL A 147 24.44 -5.09 -0.67
CA VAL A 147 24.11 -4.80 -2.07
C VAL A 147 23.40 -3.44 -2.16
N ASP A 148 23.06 -3.01 -3.37
CA ASP A 148 22.23 -1.82 -3.59
C ASP A 148 21.41 -2.12 -4.85
N LEU A 149 20.20 -2.63 -4.65
CA LEU A 149 19.30 -3.06 -5.71
C LEU A 149 17.94 -2.39 -5.54
N ASP A 150 17.41 -1.87 -6.64
CA ASP A 150 16.12 -1.19 -6.64
C ASP A 150 15.03 -2.08 -7.24
N SER A 151 13.84 -1.99 -6.64
CA SER A 151 12.59 -2.55 -7.15
C SER A 151 11.55 -1.45 -7.28
N ASP A 152 10.88 -1.38 -8.42
CA ASP A 152 9.80 -0.45 -8.71
C ASP A 152 8.56 -1.24 -9.18
N GLU A 153 7.40 -1.01 -8.55
CA GLU A 153 6.17 -1.77 -8.84
C GLU A 153 4.98 -0.84 -9.05
N ILE A 154 4.10 -1.20 -9.99
CA ILE A 154 2.77 -0.61 -10.14
C ILE A 154 1.71 -1.69 -9.94
N LEU A 155 0.89 -1.50 -8.90
CA LEU A 155 -0.13 -2.45 -8.49
C LEU A 155 -1.54 -1.90 -8.71
N LEU A 156 -2.42 -2.77 -9.18
CA LEU A 156 -3.86 -2.55 -9.19
C LEU A 156 -4.53 -3.57 -8.26
N GLY A 157 -5.35 -3.10 -7.34
CA GLY A 157 -5.95 -3.98 -6.33
C GLY A 157 -7.35 -3.61 -5.92
N VAL A 158 -7.93 -4.47 -5.10
CA VAL A 158 -9.21 -4.27 -4.43
C VAL A 158 -9.01 -4.41 -2.92
N SER A 159 -9.70 -3.58 -2.15
CA SER A 159 -9.69 -3.67 -0.69
C SER A 159 -11.06 -3.50 -0.08
N VAL A 160 -11.22 -4.03 1.13
CA VAL A 160 -12.47 -3.98 1.89
C VAL A 160 -12.18 -3.45 3.29
N PRO A 161 -12.39 -2.14 3.56
CA PRO A 161 -12.22 -1.58 4.89
C PRO A 161 -13.39 -2.01 5.79
N LEU A 162 -13.06 -2.64 6.91
CA LEU A 162 -14.00 -3.16 7.91
C LEU A 162 -13.75 -2.45 9.24
N ASP A 163 -14.69 -1.59 9.63
CA ASP A 163 -14.69 -0.97 10.94
C ASP A 163 -15.00 -2.01 12.03
N LEU A 164 -14.29 -1.94 13.17
CA LEU A 164 -14.43 -2.84 14.32
C LEU A 164 -15.20 -2.19 15.48
#